data_AF-A0A815LK40-F1
#
_entry.id   AF-A0A815LK40-F1
#
_cell.length_a   1.000
_cell.length_b   1.000
_cell.length_c   1.000
_cell.angle_alpha   90.00
_cell.angle_beta   90.00
_cell.angle_gamma   90.00
#
_symmetry.space_group_name_H-M   'P 1'
#
loop_
_entity.id
_entity.type
_entity.pdbx_description
1 polymer ?
#
loop_
_entity_poly.entity_id
_entity_poly.type
_entity_poly.pdbx_seq_one_letter_code
_entity_poly.pdbx_strand_id
1 'polypeptide(L)'
;LHHFDVLYSLVGVNKKLDNVACDVTFTRSIDLTTISLDKADDSRINAILDRFCIEILPRIQKRMECLTIQACFLQRVYHASDYVNLRSITIVNLELKMAPDIFFKKSSFIHAFKDQITHLSVKISDEIRNELRLKLLTDIYNCIFALITNLKYLDLGVKDNYFFQRSLLSGLSSTTFSSSSIVHLNIKMNNFDDCRYLLDGRLTQLHVFIANLDYIYDPVLMRVNPSKIRKISSNIKINTVKSYAIT
;
A
#
# COMPACT_ATOMS: atom_id res chain seq x y z
N LEU A 1 16.52 -11.37 -14.75
CA LEU A 1 15.18 -11.63 -15.32
C LEU A 1 14.16 -11.51 -14.20
N HIS A 2 13.05 -10.81 -14.41
CA HIS A 2 11.97 -10.78 -13.43
C HIS A 2 11.19 -12.10 -13.48
N HIS A 3 10.67 -12.56 -12.34
CA HIS A 3 9.95 -13.83 -12.27
C HIS A 3 8.74 -13.88 -13.21
N PHE A 4 8.07 -12.75 -13.40
CA PHE A 4 6.98 -12.62 -14.37
C PHE A 4 7.45 -12.93 -15.80
N ASP A 5 8.60 -12.42 -16.24
CA ASP A 5 9.13 -12.67 -17.59
C ASP A 5 9.39 -14.18 -17.79
N VAL A 6 9.97 -14.83 -16.79
CA VAL A 6 10.24 -16.28 -16.81
C VAL A 6 8.94 -17.07 -16.93
N LEU A 7 7.93 -16.73 -16.11
CA LEU A 7 6.62 -17.36 -16.16
C LEU A 7 5.95 -17.17 -17.52
N TYR A 8 5.94 -15.94 -18.02
CA TYR A 8 5.33 -15.61 -19.31
C TYR A 8 6.02 -16.30 -20.49
N SER A 9 7.34 -16.41 -20.46
CA SER A 9 8.12 -17.05 -21.53
C SER A 9 8.06 -18.57 -21.50
N LEU A 10 7.89 -19.21 -20.34
CA LEU A 10 8.04 -20.66 -20.22
C LEU A 10 6.70 -21.41 -20.13
N VAL A 11 5.68 -20.84 -19.49
CA VAL A 11 4.40 -21.53 -19.27
C VAL A 11 3.67 -21.73 -20.59
N GLY A 12 3.30 -22.98 -20.89
CA GLY A 12 2.59 -23.37 -22.09
C GLY A 12 3.49 -23.62 -23.31
N VAL A 13 4.79 -23.34 -23.22
CA VAL A 13 5.75 -23.61 -24.30
C VAL A 13 6.16 -25.08 -24.32
N ASN A 14 6.38 -25.68 -23.14
CA ASN A 14 6.74 -27.09 -23.01
C ASN A 14 6.32 -27.63 -21.66
N LYS A 15 5.64 -28.78 -21.61
CA LYS A 15 5.20 -29.43 -20.36
C LYS A 15 6.34 -29.66 -19.35
N LYS A 16 7.57 -29.92 -19.81
CA LYS A 16 8.74 -30.06 -18.91
C LYS A 16 9.15 -28.71 -18.31
N LEU A 17 9.05 -27.64 -19.08
CA LEU A 17 9.36 -26.28 -18.63
C LEU A 17 8.25 -25.70 -17.75
N ASP A 18 7.00 -26.13 -17.91
CA ASP A 18 5.88 -25.75 -17.04
C ASP A 18 6.18 -26.09 -15.58
N ASN A 19 6.73 -27.28 -15.32
CA ASN A 19 7.10 -27.69 -13.96
C ASN A 19 8.19 -26.79 -13.36
N VAL A 20 9.17 -26.36 -14.17
CA VAL A 20 10.24 -25.45 -13.75
C VAL A 20 9.68 -24.05 -13.51
N ALA A 21 8.85 -23.54 -14.42
CA ALA A 21 8.26 -22.22 -14.32
C ALA A 21 7.32 -22.10 -13.12
N CYS A 22 6.58 -23.18 -12.80
CA CYS A 22 5.67 -23.18 -11.66
C CYS A 22 6.38 -23.37 -10.31
N ASP A 23 7.71 -23.55 -10.27
CA ASP A 23 8.45 -23.69 -9.02
C ASP A 23 8.20 -22.51 -8.06
N VAL A 24 8.26 -22.77 -6.75
CA VAL A 24 8.04 -21.75 -5.70
C VAL A 24 9.01 -20.57 -5.85
N THR A 25 10.22 -20.81 -6.34
CA THR A 25 11.23 -19.79 -6.61
C THR A 25 10.69 -18.67 -7.52
N PHE A 26 9.90 -19.02 -8.53
CA PHE A 26 9.33 -18.05 -9.49
C PHE A 26 7.91 -17.63 -9.17
N THR A 27 7.16 -18.46 -8.43
CA THR A 27 5.71 -18.25 -8.22
C THR A 27 5.35 -17.60 -6.89
N ARG A 28 6.26 -17.61 -5.91
CA ARG A 28 6.00 -17.05 -4.58
C ARG A 28 5.78 -15.54 -4.60
N SER A 29 6.54 -14.82 -5.41
CA SER A 29 6.47 -13.37 -5.52
C SER A 29 6.34 -12.98 -6.99
N ILE A 30 5.22 -12.35 -7.33
CA ILE A 30 4.92 -11.87 -8.67
C ILE A 30 4.96 -10.36 -8.68
N ASP A 31 5.67 -9.81 -9.66
CA ASP A 31 5.76 -8.38 -9.90
C ASP A 31 5.27 -8.08 -11.33
N LEU A 32 4.12 -7.41 -11.42
CA LEU A 32 3.48 -6.99 -12.66
C LEU A 32 3.80 -5.52 -13.00
N THR A 33 4.68 -4.87 -12.25
CA THR A 33 5.06 -3.47 -12.51
C THR A 33 6.04 -3.32 -13.68
N THR A 34 6.63 -4.43 -14.13
CA THR A 34 7.49 -4.50 -15.33
C THR A 34 6.72 -4.24 -16.62
N ILE A 35 5.40 -4.41 -16.61
CA ILE A 35 4.51 -4.10 -17.73
C ILE A 35 4.37 -2.58 -17.82
N SER A 36 4.96 -1.94 -18.84
CA SER A 36 4.97 -0.47 -18.95
C SER A 36 3.57 0.15 -19.06
N LEU A 37 3.32 1.22 -18.29
CA LEU A 37 2.05 1.97 -18.29
C LEU A 37 1.86 2.88 -19.50
N ASP A 38 2.94 3.24 -20.20
CA ASP A 38 2.91 4.21 -21.32
C ASP A 38 2.06 3.70 -22.50
N LYS A 39 1.52 2.48 -22.38
CA LYS A 39 0.81 1.71 -23.38
C LYS A 39 -0.38 0.93 -22.80
N ALA A 40 -1.02 1.38 -21.71
CA ALA A 40 -2.10 0.61 -21.06
C ALA A 40 -3.28 0.24 -22.00
N ASP A 41 -3.51 1.02 -23.06
CA ASP A 41 -4.50 0.74 -24.12
C ASP A 41 -3.90 -0.02 -25.33
N ASP A 42 -2.65 -0.44 -25.26
CA ASP A 42 -2.02 -1.28 -26.28
C ASP A 42 -2.59 -2.69 -26.19
N SER A 43 -3.18 -3.13 -27.30
CA SER A 43 -3.62 -4.50 -27.56
C SER A 43 -2.62 -5.57 -27.08
N ARG A 44 -1.32 -5.30 -27.13
CA ARG A 44 -0.26 -6.20 -26.68
C ARG A 44 -0.24 -6.35 -25.16
N ILE A 45 -0.41 -5.25 -24.42
CA ILE A 45 -0.48 -5.30 -22.95
C ILE A 45 -1.71 -6.07 -22.50
N ASN A 46 -2.84 -5.83 -23.17
CA ASN A 46 -4.05 -6.59 -22.90
C ASN A 46 -3.87 -8.08 -23.16
N ALA A 47 -3.23 -8.48 -24.27
CA ALA A 47 -2.92 -9.87 -24.56
C ALA A 47 -1.95 -10.50 -23.54
N ILE A 48 -0.96 -9.75 -23.05
CA ILE A 48 -0.04 -10.19 -22.00
C ILE A 48 -0.82 -10.48 -20.70
N LEU A 49 -1.66 -9.53 -20.28
CA LEU A 49 -2.47 -9.66 -19.07
C LEU A 49 -3.54 -10.75 -19.19
N ASP A 50 -4.19 -10.90 -20.34
CA ASP A 50 -5.17 -11.95 -20.58
C ASP A 50 -4.53 -13.32 -20.50
N ARG A 51 -3.38 -13.50 -21.18
CA ARG A 51 -2.62 -14.75 -21.07
C ARG A 51 -2.19 -15.02 -19.63
N PHE A 52 -1.73 -13.99 -18.91
CA PHE A 52 -1.39 -14.15 -17.50
C PHE A 52 -2.60 -14.60 -16.67
N CYS A 53 -3.72 -13.90 -16.75
CA CYS A 53 -4.91 -14.20 -15.95
C CYS A 53 -5.57 -15.53 -16.30
N ILE A 54 -5.55 -15.94 -17.58
CA ILE A 54 -6.27 -17.13 -18.07
C ILE A 54 -5.40 -18.38 -18.00
N GLU A 55 -4.11 -18.29 -18.37
CA GLU A 55 -3.26 -19.48 -18.52
C GLU A 55 -2.30 -19.69 -17.35
N ILE A 56 -1.70 -18.61 -16.85
CA ILE A 56 -0.59 -18.67 -15.91
C ILE A 56 -1.11 -18.63 -14.47
N LEU A 57 -1.91 -17.62 -14.16
CA LEU A 57 -2.40 -17.33 -12.82
C LEU A 57 -3.13 -18.52 -12.18
N PRO A 58 -4.04 -19.25 -12.87
CA PRO A 58 -4.73 -20.40 -12.27
C PRO A 58 -3.77 -21.51 -11.81
N ARG A 59 -2.58 -21.61 -12.42
CA ARG A 59 -1.55 -22.61 -12.09
C ARG A 59 -0.71 -22.20 -10.88
N ILE A 60 -0.56 -20.90 -10.64
CA ILE A 60 0.40 -20.36 -9.65
C ILE A 60 -0.26 -19.70 -8.44
N GLN A 61 -1.55 -19.31 -8.53
CA GLN A 61 -2.29 -18.55 -7.50
C GLN A 61 -2.15 -19.14 -6.08
N LYS A 62 -2.15 -20.47 -5.94
CA LYS A 62 -2.06 -21.15 -4.65
C LYS A 62 -0.66 -21.05 -4.02
N ARG A 63 0.37 -20.70 -4.80
CA ARG A 63 1.76 -20.56 -4.36
C ARG A 63 2.15 -19.10 -4.16
N MET A 64 1.36 -18.16 -4.67
CA MET A 64 1.62 -16.73 -4.54
C MET A 64 1.43 -16.25 -3.11
N GLU A 65 2.48 -15.66 -2.54
CA GLU A 65 2.48 -15.03 -1.23
C GLU A 65 2.58 -13.51 -1.32
N CYS A 66 3.24 -13.01 -2.37
CA CYS A 66 3.47 -11.59 -2.61
C CYS A 66 3.04 -11.18 -4.03
N LEU A 67 2.30 -10.09 -4.13
CA LEU A 67 1.90 -9.47 -5.40
C LEU A 67 2.26 -8.00 -5.41
N THR A 68 3.10 -7.60 -6.37
CA THR A 68 3.35 -6.19 -6.71
C THR A 68 2.66 -5.90 -8.04
N ILE A 69 1.79 -4.89 -8.07
CA ILE A 69 0.88 -4.68 -9.20
C ILE A 69 0.55 -3.21 -9.39
N GLN A 70 0.38 -2.81 -10.65
CA GLN A 70 -0.17 -1.51 -10.99
C GLN A 70 -1.67 -1.47 -10.71
N ALA A 71 -2.16 -0.39 -10.12
CA ALA A 71 -3.56 -0.28 -9.71
C ALA A 71 -4.55 -0.61 -10.84
N CYS A 72 -4.26 -0.17 -12.08
CA CYS A 72 -5.08 -0.42 -13.26
C CYS A 72 -5.25 -1.90 -13.63
N PHE A 73 -4.34 -2.78 -13.22
CA PHE A 73 -4.43 -4.23 -13.49
C PHE A 73 -5.09 -5.00 -12.35
N LEU A 74 -5.24 -4.37 -11.18
CA LEU A 74 -5.67 -5.04 -9.95
C LEU A 74 -7.00 -5.77 -10.16
N GLN A 75 -8.00 -5.08 -10.72
CA GLN A 75 -9.33 -5.66 -10.93
C GLN A 75 -9.31 -6.94 -11.76
N ARG A 76 -8.53 -6.97 -12.84
CA ARG A 76 -8.41 -8.15 -13.71
C ARG A 76 -7.72 -9.31 -13.00
N VAL A 77 -6.68 -9.01 -12.23
CA VAL A 77 -5.84 -10.03 -11.59
C VAL A 77 -6.54 -10.62 -10.36
N TYR A 78 -7.21 -9.82 -9.52
CA TYR A 78 -7.84 -10.37 -8.32
C TYR A 78 -9.15 -11.13 -8.61
N HIS A 79 -9.94 -10.72 -9.62
CA HIS A 79 -11.17 -11.43 -9.95
C HIS A 79 -10.94 -12.79 -10.61
N ALA A 80 -9.76 -13.01 -11.17
CA ALA A 80 -9.45 -14.22 -11.91
C ALA A 80 -9.20 -15.45 -11.02
N SER A 81 -9.08 -15.30 -9.69
CA SER A 81 -8.44 -16.33 -8.86
C SER A 81 -8.74 -16.23 -7.37
N ASP A 82 -8.59 -17.37 -6.68
CA ASP A 82 -8.67 -17.49 -5.22
C ASP A 82 -7.26 -17.62 -4.64
N TYR A 83 -6.85 -16.58 -3.91
CA TYR A 83 -5.49 -16.40 -3.42
C TYR A 83 -5.38 -16.82 -1.96
N VAL A 84 -5.32 -18.13 -1.72
CA VAL A 84 -5.31 -18.71 -0.37
C VAL A 84 -4.10 -18.29 0.49
N ASN A 85 -2.96 -18.04 -0.17
CA ASN A 85 -1.68 -17.78 0.49
C ASN A 85 -1.17 -16.35 0.33
N LEU A 86 -1.94 -15.44 -0.29
CA LEU A 86 -1.47 -14.08 -0.52
C LEU A 86 -1.49 -13.28 0.79
N ARG A 87 -0.30 -12.91 1.25
CA ARG A 87 -0.09 -12.18 2.52
C ARG A 87 0.44 -10.77 2.32
N SER A 88 1.04 -10.50 1.17
CA SER A 88 1.65 -9.22 0.85
C SER A 88 1.13 -8.67 -0.48
N ILE A 89 0.63 -7.44 -0.45
CA ILE A 89 0.19 -6.72 -1.65
C ILE A 89 0.88 -5.35 -1.70
N THR A 90 1.51 -5.06 -2.83
CA THR A 90 2.02 -3.74 -3.18
C THR A 90 1.28 -3.20 -4.39
N ILE A 91 0.51 -2.13 -4.19
CA ILE A 91 -0.22 -1.43 -5.25
C ILE A 91 0.56 -0.17 -5.60
N VAL A 92 0.98 -0.04 -6.87
CA VAL A 92 1.66 1.15 -7.38
C VAL A 92 0.79 1.93 -8.35
N ASN A 93 1.10 3.22 -8.48
CA ASN A 93 0.40 4.14 -9.38
C ASN A 93 -1.12 4.18 -9.16
N LEU A 94 -1.54 4.16 -7.89
CA LEU A 94 -2.94 4.27 -7.54
C LEU A 94 -3.44 5.70 -7.77
N GLU A 95 -4.34 5.85 -8.73
CA GLU A 95 -5.15 7.06 -8.86
C GLU A 95 -6.32 7.00 -7.85
N LEU A 96 -6.59 8.12 -7.18
CA LEU A 96 -7.65 8.24 -6.18
C LEU A 96 -9.03 7.90 -6.73
N LYS A 97 -9.27 8.12 -8.02
CA LYS A 97 -10.53 7.74 -8.67
C LYS A 97 -10.81 6.23 -8.61
N MET A 98 -9.75 5.41 -8.50
CA MET A 98 -9.83 3.95 -8.42
C MET A 98 -9.99 3.45 -6.98
N ALA A 99 -9.71 4.31 -6.00
CA ALA A 99 -9.71 3.93 -4.61
C ALA A 99 -11.07 3.41 -4.08
N PRO A 100 -12.23 3.93 -4.50
CA PRO A 100 -13.51 3.39 -4.07
C PRO A 100 -13.66 1.90 -4.41
N ASP A 101 -13.23 1.48 -5.60
CA ASP A 101 -13.37 0.09 -6.04
C ASP A 101 -12.40 -0.85 -5.30
N ILE A 102 -11.31 -0.31 -4.73
CA ILE A 102 -10.25 -1.09 -4.09
C ILE A 102 -10.36 -1.08 -2.57
N PHE A 103 -10.66 0.05 -1.94
CA PHE A 103 -10.52 0.23 -0.49
C PHE A 103 -11.84 0.49 0.24
N PHE A 104 -12.93 0.85 -0.44
CA PHE A 104 -14.14 1.20 0.30
C PHE A 104 -14.83 -0.04 0.86
N LYS A 105 -15.67 0.15 1.88
CA LYS A 105 -16.30 -0.93 2.65
C LYS A 105 -17.07 -1.97 1.82
N LYS A 106 -17.54 -1.62 0.62
CA LYS A 106 -18.26 -2.53 -0.29
C LYS A 106 -17.34 -3.18 -1.35
N SER A 107 -16.05 -2.85 -1.35
CA SER A 107 -15.08 -3.39 -2.30
C SER A 107 -14.92 -4.90 -2.10
N SER A 108 -15.05 -5.64 -3.20
CA SER A 108 -14.78 -7.08 -3.22
C SER A 108 -13.33 -7.40 -2.87
N PHE A 109 -12.38 -6.52 -3.20
CA PHE A 109 -10.99 -6.65 -2.81
C PHE A 109 -10.83 -6.66 -1.29
N ILE A 110 -11.36 -5.65 -0.59
CA ILE A 110 -11.25 -5.62 0.88
C ILE A 110 -11.90 -6.84 1.50
N HIS A 111 -13.09 -7.23 1.04
CA HIS A 111 -13.77 -8.42 1.59
C HIS A 111 -12.99 -9.71 1.37
N ALA A 112 -12.28 -9.85 0.26
CA ALA A 112 -11.46 -11.02 -0.03
C ALA A 112 -10.14 -11.05 0.77
N PHE A 113 -9.58 -9.89 1.11
CA PHE A 113 -8.19 -9.80 1.57
C PHE A 113 -8.03 -9.31 3.01
N LYS A 114 -9.04 -8.67 3.60
CA LYS A 114 -8.95 -7.99 4.90
C LYS A 114 -8.41 -8.84 6.05
N ASP A 115 -8.71 -10.13 6.07
CA ASP A 115 -8.33 -11.04 7.15
C ASP A 115 -7.06 -11.84 6.83
N GLN A 116 -6.54 -11.78 5.60
CA GLN A 116 -5.35 -12.52 5.22
C GLN A 116 -4.10 -11.67 5.02
N ILE A 117 -4.26 -10.41 4.64
CA ILE A 117 -3.14 -9.51 4.35
C ILE A 117 -2.46 -9.07 5.64
N THR A 118 -1.15 -9.25 5.64
CA THR A 118 -0.26 -8.83 6.74
C THR A 118 0.69 -7.71 6.31
N HIS A 119 0.91 -7.55 5.00
CA HIS A 119 1.74 -6.48 4.45
C HIS A 119 0.99 -5.78 3.33
N LEU A 120 0.79 -4.47 3.47
CA LEU A 120 0.16 -3.63 2.45
C LEU A 120 1.06 -2.43 2.16
N SER A 121 1.43 -2.25 0.91
CA SER A 121 2.06 -1.04 0.42
C SER A 121 1.20 -0.41 -0.67
N VAL A 122 0.92 0.89 -0.56
CA VAL A 122 0.13 1.64 -1.54
C VAL A 122 0.90 2.90 -1.93
N LYS A 123 1.15 3.07 -3.22
CA LYS A 123 1.76 4.28 -3.78
C LYS A 123 0.75 5.04 -4.64
N ILE A 124 0.30 6.18 -4.12
CA ILE A 124 -0.69 7.05 -4.75
C ILE A 124 0.01 8.01 -5.71
N SER A 125 -0.39 7.97 -6.99
CA SER A 125 0.18 8.78 -8.07
C SER A 125 -0.44 10.18 -8.16
N ASP A 126 -1.65 10.34 -7.63
CA ASP A 126 -2.40 11.58 -7.70
C ASP A 126 -1.80 12.71 -6.85
N GLU A 127 -1.98 13.93 -7.35
CA GLU A 127 -1.62 15.14 -6.65
C GLU A 127 -2.78 15.61 -5.76
N ILE A 128 -2.51 15.80 -4.46
CA ILE A 128 -3.53 16.15 -3.47
C ILE A 128 -3.66 17.67 -3.37
N ARG A 129 -4.32 18.28 -4.38
CA ARG A 129 -4.43 19.75 -4.50
C ARG A 129 -5.74 20.35 -3.98
N ASN A 130 -6.76 19.54 -3.73
CA ASN A 130 -8.08 20.01 -3.33
C ASN A 130 -8.67 19.18 -2.19
N GLU A 131 -9.68 19.73 -1.52
CA GLU A 131 -10.33 19.10 -0.37
C GLU A 131 -10.98 17.76 -0.72
N LEU A 132 -11.51 17.61 -1.94
CA LEU A 132 -12.14 16.37 -2.37
C LEU A 132 -11.15 15.20 -2.47
N ARG A 133 -9.96 15.45 -3.02
CA ARG A 133 -8.87 14.46 -3.08
C ARG A 133 -8.29 14.16 -1.71
N LEU A 134 -8.18 15.18 -0.85
CA LEU A 134 -7.75 14.98 0.54
C LEU A 134 -8.75 14.09 1.30
N LYS A 135 -10.04 14.33 1.11
CA LYS A 135 -11.11 13.51 1.69
C LYS A 135 -11.02 12.05 1.22
N LEU A 136 -10.84 11.81 -0.07
CA LEU A 136 -10.66 10.45 -0.60
C LEU A 136 -9.44 9.77 0.00
N LEU A 137 -8.33 10.49 0.17
CA LEU A 137 -7.14 9.95 0.82
C LEU A 137 -7.40 9.57 2.28
N THR A 138 -8.07 10.44 3.04
CA THR A 138 -8.51 10.14 4.41
C THR A 138 -9.45 8.93 4.43
N ASP A 139 -10.40 8.82 3.50
CA ASP A 139 -11.31 7.67 3.42
C ASP A 139 -10.56 6.35 3.15
N ILE A 140 -9.52 6.36 2.30
CA ILE A 140 -8.64 5.21 2.08
C ILE A 140 -7.96 4.80 3.37
N TYR A 141 -7.34 5.76 4.07
CA TYR A 141 -6.60 5.47 5.31
C TYR A 141 -7.56 4.89 6.36
N ASN A 142 -8.74 5.51 6.51
CA ASN A 142 -9.78 5.04 7.40
C ASN A 142 -10.20 3.61 7.10
N CYS A 143 -10.44 3.28 5.83
CA CYS A 143 -10.84 1.93 5.45
C CYS A 143 -9.72 0.92 5.70
N ILE A 144 -8.46 1.26 5.41
CA ILE A 144 -7.32 0.37 5.68
C ILE A 144 -7.22 0.07 7.17
N PHE A 145 -7.18 1.10 8.02
CA PHE A 145 -7.07 0.94 9.47
C PHE A 145 -8.29 0.26 10.10
N ALA A 146 -9.49 0.45 9.54
CA ALA A 146 -10.73 -0.10 10.06
C ALA A 146 -11.01 -1.54 9.60
N LEU A 147 -10.63 -1.89 8.37
CA LEU A 147 -11.11 -3.12 7.76
C LEU A 147 -10.06 -4.22 7.74
N ILE A 148 -8.77 -3.90 7.58
CA ILE A 148 -7.71 -4.91 7.44
C ILE A 148 -7.19 -5.30 8.82
N THR A 149 -7.58 -6.48 9.29
CA THR A 149 -7.46 -6.89 10.71
C THR A 149 -6.06 -7.39 11.08
N ASN A 150 -5.42 -8.14 10.18
CA ASN A 150 -4.14 -8.81 10.45
C ASN A 150 -2.90 -8.04 9.93
N LEU A 151 -3.06 -6.75 9.66
CA LEU A 151 -2.01 -5.91 9.11
C LEU A 151 -0.85 -5.74 10.11
N LYS A 152 0.37 -6.06 9.67
CA LYS A 152 1.62 -5.92 10.44
C LYS A 152 2.52 -4.84 9.86
N TYR A 153 2.56 -4.75 8.53
CA TYR A 153 3.39 -3.79 7.80
C TYR A 153 2.52 -2.96 6.88
N LEU A 154 2.56 -1.65 7.06
CA LEU A 154 1.82 -0.70 6.25
C LEU A 154 2.77 0.36 5.71
N ASP A 155 2.81 0.52 4.38
CA ASP A 155 3.48 1.63 3.69
C ASP A 155 2.46 2.39 2.84
N LEU A 156 2.24 3.66 3.17
CA LEU A 156 1.35 4.57 2.46
C LEU A 156 2.19 5.71 1.88
N GLY A 157 2.59 5.53 0.63
CA GLY A 157 3.29 6.55 -0.14
C GLY A 157 2.33 7.41 -0.94
N VAL A 158 2.55 8.72 -0.90
CA VAL A 158 1.86 9.72 -1.74
C VAL A 158 2.93 10.50 -2.47
N LYS A 159 2.71 10.83 -3.75
CA LYS A 159 3.67 11.59 -4.56
C LYS A 159 4.20 12.82 -3.80
N ASP A 160 5.53 12.87 -3.60
CA ASP A 160 6.19 13.69 -2.58
C ASP A 160 6.03 15.21 -2.73
N ASN A 161 5.63 15.69 -3.91
CA ASN A 161 5.62 17.12 -4.23
C ASN A 161 4.45 17.91 -3.60
N TYR A 162 3.55 17.27 -2.85
CA TYR A 162 2.34 17.91 -2.33
C TYR A 162 2.20 17.85 -0.83
N PHE A 163 1.94 19.01 -0.25
CA PHE A 163 1.78 19.20 1.19
C PHE A 163 0.31 19.07 1.57
N PHE A 164 0.00 18.32 2.62
CA PHE A 164 -1.33 18.31 3.18
C PHE A 164 -1.63 19.67 3.83
N GLN A 165 -2.78 20.24 3.52
CA GLN A 165 -3.19 21.53 4.09
C GLN A 165 -3.84 21.37 5.47
N ARG A 166 -4.20 20.14 5.85
CA ARG A 166 -4.88 19.78 7.10
C ARG A 166 -4.47 18.38 7.54
N SER A 167 -4.76 18.07 8.80
CA SER A 167 -4.61 16.73 9.35
C SER A 167 -5.33 15.69 8.50
N LEU A 168 -4.66 14.57 8.23
CA LEU A 168 -5.30 13.42 7.58
C LEU A 168 -6.17 12.60 8.54
N LEU A 169 -6.02 12.83 9.85
CA LEU A 169 -6.52 11.95 10.90
C LEU A 169 -7.60 12.61 11.77
N SER A 170 -7.96 13.87 11.52
CA SER A 170 -8.89 14.66 12.34
C SER A 170 -10.30 14.08 12.47
N GLY A 171 -10.62 13.00 11.75
CA GLY A 171 -11.90 12.28 11.84
C GLY A 171 -11.79 10.78 12.20
N LEU A 172 -10.60 10.27 12.49
CA LEU A 172 -10.39 8.85 12.81
C LEU A 172 -10.72 8.60 14.28
N SER A 173 -11.86 8.00 14.62
CA SER A 173 -12.12 7.62 16.02
C SER A 173 -11.01 6.70 16.57
N SER A 174 -10.70 6.80 17.86
CA SER A 174 -9.77 5.88 18.54
C SER A 174 -10.20 4.42 18.44
N THR A 175 -11.50 4.18 18.25
CA THR A 175 -12.09 2.85 18.04
C THR A 175 -11.97 2.31 16.62
N THR A 176 -11.44 3.09 15.67
CA THR A 176 -11.39 2.73 14.24
C THR A 176 -10.23 1.80 13.88
N PHE A 177 -9.29 1.54 14.78
CA PHE A 177 -8.15 0.66 14.50
C PHE A 177 -8.54 -0.79 14.77
N SER A 178 -8.85 -1.56 13.72
CA SER A 178 -9.13 -2.99 13.85
C SER A 178 -7.84 -3.80 14.03
N SER A 179 -6.70 -3.25 13.63
CA SER A 179 -5.40 -3.90 13.72
C SER A 179 -4.50 -3.25 14.77
N SER A 180 -4.48 -3.84 15.97
CA SER A 180 -3.47 -3.55 16.99
C SER A 180 -2.12 -4.23 16.70
N SER A 181 -2.01 -4.98 15.59
CA SER A 181 -0.85 -5.78 15.21
C SER A 181 0.17 -5.07 14.34
N ILE A 182 -0.06 -3.81 13.96
CA ILE A 182 0.88 -3.06 13.12
C ILE A 182 2.18 -2.88 13.90
N VAL A 183 3.26 -3.46 13.36
CA VAL A 183 4.63 -3.36 13.90
C VAL A 183 5.47 -2.38 13.10
N HIS A 184 5.12 -2.13 11.84
CA HIS A 184 5.82 -1.20 10.96
C HIS A 184 4.82 -0.32 10.21
N LEU A 185 4.95 0.99 10.37
CA LEU A 185 4.13 1.99 9.69
C LEU A 185 5.02 3.01 8.99
N ASN A 186 4.88 3.14 7.68
CA ASN A 186 5.46 4.21 6.86
C ASN A 186 4.33 5.02 6.22
N ILE A 187 4.29 6.32 6.47
CA ILE A 187 3.13 7.15 6.11
C ILE A 187 3.53 8.62 5.98
N LYS A 188 2.90 9.30 5.04
CA LYS A 188 3.00 10.76 4.92
C LYS A 188 1.99 11.45 5.83
N MET A 189 2.38 12.49 6.55
CA MET A 189 1.50 13.25 7.44
C MET A 189 1.70 14.75 7.34
N ASN A 190 0.69 15.50 7.78
CA ASN A 190 0.71 16.95 7.75
C ASN A 190 1.72 17.51 8.78
N ASN A 191 1.62 17.06 10.03
CA ASN A 191 2.38 17.61 11.15
C ASN A 191 2.62 16.57 12.27
N PHE A 192 3.27 17.02 13.37
CA PHE A 192 3.53 16.18 14.54
C PHE A 192 2.29 15.80 15.35
N ASP A 193 1.24 16.63 15.35
CA ASP A 193 0.01 16.32 16.07
C ASP A 193 -0.67 15.07 15.48
N ASP A 194 -0.63 14.92 14.15
CA ASP A 194 -1.06 13.70 13.46
C ASP A 194 -0.24 12.47 13.90
N CYS A 195 1.08 12.64 14.04
CA CYS A 195 1.94 11.56 14.53
C CYS A 195 1.57 11.17 15.96
N ARG A 196 1.40 12.17 16.84
CA ARG A 196 1.01 11.95 18.23
C ARG A 196 -0.34 11.25 18.32
N TYR A 197 -1.26 11.57 17.43
CA TYR A 197 -2.58 10.94 17.35
C TYR A 197 -2.52 9.44 17.05
N LEU A 198 -1.58 8.99 16.23
CA LEU A 198 -1.38 7.55 15.95
C LEU A 198 -0.59 6.83 17.04
N LEU A 199 0.25 7.56 17.75
CA LEU A 199 1.10 7.06 18.83
C LEU A 199 0.45 7.13 20.21
N ASP A 200 -0.79 7.60 20.33
CA ASP A 200 -1.51 7.80 21.61
C ASP A 200 -1.96 6.50 22.30
N GLY A 201 -1.33 5.37 21.98
CA GLY A 201 -1.64 4.05 22.53
C GLY A 201 -2.50 3.16 21.62
N ARG A 202 -2.90 3.63 20.43
CA ARG A 202 -3.67 2.83 19.46
C ARG A 202 -2.85 1.73 18.77
N LEU A 203 -1.57 2.00 18.51
CA LEU A 203 -0.65 1.07 17.83
C LEU A 203 0.35 0.47 18.84
N THR A 204 -0.15 -0.31 19.80
CA THR A 204 0.65 -0.83 20.93
C THR A 204 1.80 -1.77 20.53
N GLN A 205 1.72 -2.38 19.34
CA GLN A 205 2.76 -3.26 18.81
C GLN A 205 3.74 -2.55 17.87
N LEU A 206 3.58 -1.25 17.65
CA LEU A 206 4.42 -0.51 16.71
C LEU A 206 5.88 -0.52 17.19
N HIS A 207 6.78 -0.97 16.32
CA HIS A 207 8.23 -1.02 16.53
C HIS A 207 8.96 -0.01 15.65
N VAL A 208 8.46 0.20 14.43
CA VAL A 208 9.04 1.13 13.47
C VAL A 208 7.96 2.05 12.96
N PHE A 209 8.18 3.35 13.16
CA PHE A 209 7.31 4.39 12.65
C PHE A 209 8.13 5.37 11.80
N ILE A 210 7.81 5.43 10.51
CA ILE A 210 8.42 6.34 9.55
C ILE A 210 7.35 7.34 9.14
N ALA A 211 7.55 8.59 9.52
CA ALA A 211 6.66 9.68 9.16
C ALA A 211 7.37 10.63 8.20
N ASN A 212 6.79 10.83 7.02
CA ASN A 212 7.22 11.86 6.08
C ASN A 212 6.35 13.09 6.35
N LEU A 213 6.94 14.10 6.99
CA LEU A 213 6.21 15.30 7.39
C LEU A 213 6.30 16.39 6.33
N ASP A 214 5.16 17.02 6.07
CA ASP A 214 5.06 18.23 5.25
C ASP A 214 5.49 19.49 6.02
N TYR A 215 5.17 19.54 7.31
CA TYR A 215 5.51 20.64 8.20
C TYR A 215 6.12 20.15 9.52
N ILE A 216 7.30 20.66 9.84
CA ILE A 216 7.85 20.65 11.21
C ILE A 216 7.52 22.00 11.83
N TYR A 217 6.75 22.00 12.93
CA TYR A 217 6.59 23.18 13.74
C TYR A 217 7.86 23.41 14.57
N ASP A 218 8.63 24.44 14.25
CA ASP A 218 9.76 24.89 15.06
C ASP A 218 9.38 26.20 15.79
N PRO A 219 9.16 26.15 17.12
CA PRO A 219 8.78 27.31 17.91
C PRO A 219 9.86 28.41 17.93
N VAL A 220 11.13 28.06 17.71
CA VAL A 220 12.26 29.00 17.70
C VAL A 220 12.28 29.79 16.38
N LEU A 221 12.04 29.12 15.24
CA LEU A 221 11.96 29.78 13.93
C LEU A 221 10.75 30.74 13.83
N MET A 222 9.64 30.42 14.48
CA MET A 222 8.44 31.26 14.53
C MET A 222 8.64 32.59 15.28
N ARG A 223 9.45 32.58 16.34
CA ARG A 223 9.78 33.79 17.11
C ARG A 223 10.64 34.78 16.32
N VAL A 224 11.41 34.28 15.37
CA VAL A 224 12.33 35.09 14.55
C VAL A 224 11.69 35.56 13.24
N ASN A 225 10.73 34.82 12.69
CA ASN A 225 10.00 35.23 11.49
C ASN A 225 8.62 34.53 11.39
N PRO A 226 7.55 35.13 11.94
CA PRO A 226 6.20 34.53 11.97
C PRO A 226 5.62 34.24 10.58
N SER A 227 6.12 34.92 9.54
CA SER A 227 5.73 34.76 8.14
C SER A 227 6.50 33.66 7.39
N LYS A 228 7.47 32.99 8.04
CA LYS A 228 8.21 31.86 7.48
C LYS A 228 7.99 30.60 8.32
N ILE A 229 6.85 29.93 8.13
CA ILE A 229 6.80 28.48 8.32
C ILE A 229 7.86 27.90 7.37
N ARG A 230 8.99 27.46 7.90
CA ARG A 230 10.03 26.84 7.07
C ARG A 230 9.52 25.44 6.70
N LYS A 231 9.13 25.31 5.43
CA LYS A 231 8.95 24.04 4.72
C LYS A 231 10.20 23.18 4.94
N ILE A 232 10.07 22.11 5.69
CA ILE A 232 11.09 21.09 5.84
C ILE A 232 10.38 19.77 5.61
N SER A 233 10.57 19.19 4.43
CA SER A 233 10.32 17.77 4.23
C SER A 233 11.36 17.02 5.05
N SER A 234 10.91 16.26 6.04
CA SER A 234 11.76 15.47 6.91
C SER A 234 11.20 14.07 7.02
N ASN A 235 12.06 13.07 6.81
CA ASN A 235 11.75 11.69 7.16
C ASN A 235 12.15 11.49 8.61
N ILE A 236 11.17 11.33 9.49
CA ILE A 236 11.42 11.02 10.89
C ILE A 236 11.21 9.52 11.06
N LYS A 237 12.30 8.81 11.35
CA LYS A 237 12.25 7.42 11.76
C LYS A 237 12.30 7.34 13.28
N ILE A 238 11.17 6.97 13.88
CA ILE A 238 11.07 6.66 15.30
C ILE A 238 11.14 5.14 15.44
N ASN A 239 12.24 4.66 16.02
CA ASN A 239 12.31 3.30 16.53
C ASN A 239 11.72 3.34 17.95
N THR A 240 10.54 2.77 18.14
CA THR A 240 9.93 2.66 19.47
C THR A 240 10.67 1.58 20.25
N VAL A 241 11.63 2.00 21.07
CA VAL A 241 12.25 1.11 22.06
C VAL A 241 11.21 0.88 23.14
N LYS A 242 10.75 -0.37 23.29
CA LYS A 242 9.97 -0.77 24.47
C LYS A 242 10.88 -0.65 25.70
N SER A 243 10.84 0.49 26.37
CA SER A 243 11.29 0.57 27.75
C SER A 243 10.26 -0.17 28.59
N TYR A 244 10.58 -1.42 28.95
CA TYR A 244 9.89 -2.10 30.04
C TYR A 244 10.21 -1.31 31.31
N ALA A 245 9.28 -0.47 31.76
CA ALA A 245 9.28 -0.02 33.14
C ALA A 245 8.91 -1.25 33.99
N ILE A 246 9.92 -1.87 34.58
CA ILE A 246 9.73 -2.70 35.77
C ILE A 246 9.53 -1.70 36.92
N THR A 247 8.29 -1.54 37.37
CA THR A 247 7.94 -1.12 38.72
C THR A 247 6.55 -1.63 39.04
#